data_AF-A0A2N9Y4N3-F1
#
_entry.id   AF-A0A2N9Y4N3-F1
#
_cell.length_a   1.000
_cell.length_b   1.000
_cell.length_c   1.000
_cell.angle_alpha   90.00
_cell.angle_beta   90.00
_cell.angle_gamma   90.00
#
_symmetry.space_group_name_H-M   'P 1'
#
loop_
_entity.id
_entity.type
_entity.pdbx_description
1 polymer ?
#
loop_
_entity_poly.entity_id
_entity_poly.type
_entity_poly.pdbx_seq_one_letter_code
_entity_poly.pdbx_strand_id
1 'polypeptide(L)'
;MEAKKEEFIVTQEWLEEMGACVDELQAFEKYFPNGGEALEVLERCVELNDIYFGTWLISLLPLTYPPLELNTFVGNLLYPGDVHIKGDISTQGVIRIKGNLKVDGKLTVNKHLDVCSAKGCVNADEIYISGEASIYAQVKANSIIMSDHALIGGDTVANSIRLRSALIFGNTEAKVINVKGSQIRGFVDADEIINDGGLIYGDVNTIKIENINGGIVDGYIFYESPDEHK
;
A
#
# COMPACT_ATOMS: atom_id res chain seq x y z
N MET A 1 -21.45 -28.79 -11.73
CA MET A 1 -20.37 -29.16 -10.79
C MET A 1 -19.44 -27.97 -10.73
N GLU A 2 -19.50 -27.20 -9.65
CA GLU A 2 -18.46 -26.23 -9.36
C GLU A 2 -17.18 -27.03 -9.10
N ALA A 3 -16.11 -26.74 -9.83
CA ALA A 3 -14.81 -27.30 -9.53
C ALA A 3 -14.47 -26.86 -8.09
N LYS A 4 -14.27 -27.83 -7.19
CA LYS A 4 -13.68 -27.54 -5.88
C LYS A 4 -12.39 -26.78 -6.16
N LYS A 5 -12.27 -25.56 -5.62
CA LYS A 5 -10.99 -24.84 -5.58
C LYS A 5 -9.97 -25.81 -4.99
N GLU A 6 -8.85 -26.00 -5.66
CA GLU A 6 -7.73 -26.69 -5.04
C GLU A 6 -7.25 -25.81 -3.89
N GLU A 7 -7.66 -26.19 -2.68
CA GLU A 7 -7.21 -25.62 -1.42
C GLU A 7 -5.73 -25.98 -1.25
N PHE A 8 -4.87 -24.97 -1.08
CA PHE A 8 -3.46 -25.21 -0.85
C PHE A 8 -3.26 -25.61 0.61
N ILE A 9 -2.78 -26.82 0.84
CA ILE A 9 -2.48 -27.31 2.18
C ILE A 9 -1.02 -26.99 2.50
N VAL A 10 -0.82 -26.13 3.50
CA VAL A 10 0.49 -25.87 4.09
C VAL A 10 0.84 -27.05 4.98
N THR A 11 2.00 -27.67 4.74
CA THR A 11 2.53 -28.75 5.58
C THR A 11 3.87 -28.35 6.16
N GLN A 12 4.30 -29.01 7.23
CA GLN A 12 5.62 -28.80 7.80
C GLN A 12 6.73 -29.10 6.77
N GLU A 13 6.61 -30.22 6.04
CA GLU A 13 7.57 -30.58 4.97
C GLU A 13 7.70 -29.48 3.92
N TRP A 14 6.57 -28.91 3.49
CA TRP A 14 6.59 -27.79 2.55
C TRP A 14 7.22 -26.52 3.14
N LEU A 15 6.93 -26.19 4.40
CA LEU A 15 7.55 -25.05 5.08
C LEU A 15 9.07 -25.22 5.23
N GLU A 16 9.54 -26.43 5.52
CA GLU A 16 10.96 -26.79 5.56
C GLU A 16 11.62 -26.58 4.20
N GLU A 17 10.98 -27.04 3.11
CA GLU A 17 11.46 -26.83 1.74
C GLU A 17 11.54 -25.34 1.36
N MET A 18 10.60 -24.52 1.84
CA MET A 18 10.58 -23.07 1.60
C MET A 18 11.53 -22.29 2.52
N GLY A 19 12.21 -22.97 3.46
CA GLY A 19 13.22 -22.37 4.34
C GLY A 19 12.67 -21.67 5.58
N ALA A 20 11.51 -22.11 6.09
CA ALA A 20 11.03 -21.68 7.40
C ALA A 20 12.07 -21.96 8.50
N CYS A 21 12.18 -21.07 9.48
CA CYS A 21 13.08 -21.30 10.60
C CYS A 21 12.50 -22.33 11.60
N VAL A 22 13.35 -22.87 12.46
CA VAL A 22 12.96 -23.90 13.44
C VAL A 22 11.83 -23.41 14.35
N ASP A 23 11.85 -22.15 14.77
CA ASP A 23 10.83 -21.58 15.67
C ASP A 23 9.46 -21.48 14.96
N GLU A 24 9.44 -21.08 13.68
CA GLU A 24 8.22 -21.01 12.86
C GLU A 24 7.63 -22.42 12.64
N LEU A 25 8.48 -23.41 12.36
CA LEU A 25 8.05 -24.80 12.18
C LEU A 25 7.43 -25.38 13.46
N GLN A 26 8.05 -25.16 14.62
CA GLN A 26 7.52 -25.60 15.91
C GLN A 26 6.19 -24.91 16.26
N ALA A 27 6.08 -23.61 15.99
CA ALA A 27 4.84 -22.87 16.19
C ALA A 27 3.74 -23.38 15.27
N PHE A 28 4.06 -23.64 13.99
CA PHE A 28 3.14 -24.21 13.02
C PHE A 28 2.66 -25.59 13.44
N GLU A 29 3.56 -26.53 13.76
CA GLU A 29 3.23 -27.92 14.15
C GLU A 29 2.31 -27.97 15.36
N LYS A 30 2.47 -27.04 16.32
CA LYS A 30 1.61 -26.93 17.50
C LYS A 30 0.13 -26.71 17.15
N TYR A 31 -0.15 -25.91 16.12
CA TYR A 31 -1.54 -25.55 15.73
C TYR A 31 -2.06 -26.37 14.54
N PHE A 32 -1.16 -26.83 13.67
CA PHE A 32 -1.46 -27.56 12.44
C PHE A 32 -0.61 -28.84 12.33
N PRO A 33 -0.71 -29.78 13.28
CA PRO A 33 0.15 -30.97 13.32
C PRO A 33 0.00 -31.91 12.11
N ASN A 34 -1.08 -31.77 11.35
CA ASN A 34 -1.33 -32.54 10.12
C ASN A 34 -1.34 -31.65 8.86
N GLY A 35 -0.79 -30.44 8.96
CA GLY A 35 -0.98 -29.38 7.98
C GLY A 35 -2.31 -28.64 8.17
N GLY A 36 -2.44 -27.51 7.47
CA GLY A 36 -3.61 -26.64 7.51
C GLY A 36 -3.85 -26.01 6.15
N GLU A 37 -5.12 -25.70 5.86
CA GLU A 37 -5.43 -24.91 4.67
C GLU A 37 -4.80 -23.51 4.79
N ALA A 38 -4.24 -22.99 3.70
CA ALA A 38 -3.42 -21.80 3.73
C ALA A 38 -4.13 -20.56 4.32
N LEU A 39 -5.40 -20.31 3.98
CA LEU A 39 -6.15 -19.19 4.55
C LEU A 39 -6.42 -19.42 6.04
N GLU A 40 -6.74 -20.64 6.48
CA GLU A 40 -6.88 -20.95 7.92
C GLU A 40 -5.56 -20.69 8.69
N VAL A 41 -4.41 -21.02 8.09
CA VAL A 41 -3.10 -20.74 8.68
C VAL A 41 -2.86 -19.23 8.77
N LEU A 42 -3.21 -18.46 7.74
CA LEU A 42 -3.09 -17.00 7.76
C LEU A 42 -4.05 -16.34 8.76
N GLU A 43 -5.28 -16.82 8.88
CA GLU A 43 -6.23 -16.38 9.91
C GLU A 43 -5.67 -16.63 11.31
N ARG A 44 -5.07 -17.80 11.55
CA ARG A 44 -4.39 -18.09 12.82
C ARG A 44 -3.19 -17.18 13.07
N CYS A 45 -2.43 -16.79 12.04
CA CYS A 45 -1.37 -15.79 12.17
C CYS A 45 -1.94 -14.43 12.64
N VAL A 46 -3.07 -14.00 12.08
CA VAL A 46 -3.77 -12.79 12.53
C VAL A 46 -4.23 -12.89 13.98
N GLU A 47 -4.83 -14.01 14.38
CA GLU A 47 -5.31 -14.25 15.75
C GLU A 47 -4.17 -14.22 16.78
N LEU A 48 -3.01 -14.77 16.42
CA LEU A 48 -1.81 -14.80 17.26
C LEU A 48 -0.98 -13.51 17.17
N ASN A 49 -1.36 -12.56 16.31
CA ASN A 49 -0.60 -11.38 15.95
C ASN A 49 0.82 -11.72 15.41
N ASP A 50 0.98 -12.88 14.77
CA ASP A 50 2.19 -13.32 14.09
C ASP A 50 2.20 -12.84 12.63
N ILE A 51 2.21 -11.52 12.48
CA ILE A 51 2.13 -10.87 11.17
C ILE A 51 3.38 -11.13 10.33
N TYR A 52 4.54 -11.38 10.96
CA TYR A 52 5.78 -11.62 10.24
C TYR A 52 5.73 -12.96 9.49
N PHE A 53 5.46 -14.06 10.20
CA PHE A 53 5.33 -15.37 9.58
C PHE A 53 4.23 -15.38 8.53
N GLY A 54 3.08 -14.78 8.84
CA GLY A 54 1.97 -14.67 7.89
C GLY A 54 2.30 -13.87 6.62
N THR A 55 3.11 -12.80 6.74
CA THR A 55 3.59 -12.03 5.58
C THR A 55 4.53 -12.86 4.71
N TRP A 56 5.48 -13.55 5.34
CA TRP A 56 6.40 -14.45 4.65
C TRP A 56 5.63 -15.56 3.94
N LEU A 57 4.66 -16.19 4.61
CA LEU A 57 3.83 -17.24 4.05
C LEU A 57 3.06 -16.75 2.82
N ILE A 58 2.39 -15.59 2.91
CA ILE A 58 1.70 -14.98 1.76
C ILE A 58 2.64 -14.87 0.54
N SER A 59 3.89 -14.45 0.75
CA SER A 59 4.84 -14.25 -0.35
C SER A 59 5.10 -15.53 -1.15
N LEU A 60 4.98 -16.69 -0.50
CA LEU A 60 5.22 -18.02 -1.08
C LEU A 60 3.97 -18.64 -1.70
N LEU A 61 2.77 -18.30 -1.20
CA LEU A 61 1.52 -18.88 -1.68
C LEU A 61 1.26 -18.54 -3.16
N PRO A 62 0.61 -19.44 -3.92
CA PRO A 62 0.31 -19.22 -5.33
C PRO A 62 -0.64 -18.02 -5.53
N LEU A 63 -0.55 -17.32 -6.66
CA LEU A 63 -1.41 -16.16 -6.98
C LEU A 63 -2.83 -16.51 -7.43
N THR A 64 -3.24 -17.78 -7.34
CA THR A 64 -4.49 -18.28 -7.92
C THR A 64 -5.70 -18.17 -6.98
N TYR A 65 -5.57 -17.44 -5.87
CA TYR A 65 -6.68 -17.24 -4.95
C TYR A 65 -7.74 -16.32 -5.58
N PRO A 66 -9.03 -16.63 -5.35
CA PRO A 66 -10.12 -15.78 -5.79
C PRO A 66 -9.98 -14.37 -5.18
N PRO A 67 -10.55 -13.33 -5.81
CA PRO A 67 -10.71 -12.04 -5.14
C PRO A 67 -11.58 -12.19 -3.88
N LEU A 68 -11.15 -11.55 -2.79
CA LEU A 68 -11.91 -11.42 -1.55
C LEU A 68 -12.75 -10.15 -1.58
N GLU A 69 -14.07 -10.31 -1.50
CA GLU A 69 -15.04 -9.21 -1.51
C GLU A 69 -15.54 -8.94 -0.08
N LEU A 70 -15.31 -7.73 0.43
CA LEU A 70 -15.71 -7.31 1.77
C LEU A 70 -16.63 -6.08 1.68
N ASN A 71 -17.67 -6.05 2.52
CA ASN A 71 -18.49 -4.83 2.65
C ASN A 71 -17.82 -3.81 3.58
N THR A 72 -17.20 -4.29 4.66
CA THR A 72 -16.46 -3.52 5.65
C THR A 72 -15.35 -4.40 6.22
N PHE A 73 -14.30 -3.79 6.78
CA PHE A 73 -13.23 -4.54 7.42
C PHE A 73 -12.65 -3.78 8.63
N VAL A 74 -12.34 -4.51 9.70
CA VAL A 74 -11.70 -4.00 10.91
C VAL A 74 -10.70 -5.04 11.40
N GLY A 75 -9.45 -4.65 11.64
CA GLY A 75 -8.41 -5.51 12.21
C GLY A 75 -7.21 -5.68 11.30
N ASN A 76 -6.51 -6.82 11.44
CA ASN A 76 -5.40 -7.21 10.57
C ASN A 76 -5.92 -8.13 9.45
N LEU A 77 -5.37 -8.01 8.23
CA LEU A 77 -5.73 -8.85 7.09
C LEU A 77 -4.47 -9.40 6.46
N LEU A 78 -4.46 -10.71 6.25
CA LEU A 78 -3.42 -11.44 5.54
C LEU A 78 -4.10 -12.18 4.38
N TYR A 79 -3.85 -11.77 3.13
CA TYR A 79 -4.52 -12.39 1.98
C TYR A 79 -3.61 -12.56 0.74
N PRO A 80 -3.56 -13.74 0.12
CA PRO A 80 -2.69 -14.01 -1.03
C PRO A 80 -3.27 -13.59 -2.40
N GLY A 81 -4.54 -13.19 -2.47
CA GLY A 81 -5.22 -12.75 -3.70
C GLY A 81 -5.55 -11.26 -3.72
N ASP A 82 -6.39 -10.84 -4.67
CA ASP A 82 -6.95 -9.49 -4.71
C ASP A 82 -7.99 -9.29 -3.59
N VAL A 83 -8.13 -8.06 -3.09
CA VAL A 83 -9.14 -7.69 -2.10
C VAL A 83 -9.91 -6.48 -2.61
N HIS A 84 -11.24 -6.55 -2.52
CA HIS A 84 -12.15 -5.48 -2.87
C HIS A 84 -13.06 -5.14 -1.70
N ILE A 85 -13.08 -3.87 -1.30
CA ILE A 85 -13.88 -3.34 -0.22
C ILE A 85 -14.90 -2.34 -0.79
N LYS A 86 -16.19 -2.65 -0.67
CA LYS A 86 -17.27 -1.90 -1.34
C LYS A 86 -17.65 -0.57 -0.69
N GLY A 87 -17.06 -0.25 0.46
CA GLY A 87 -17.36 0.96 1.22
C GLY A 87 -16.12 1.57 1.82
N ASP A 88 -16.34 2.56 2.68
CA ASP A 88 -15.26 3.19 3.44
C ASP A 88 -14.62 2.19 4.41
N ILE A 89 -13.31 2.30 4.57
CA ILE A 89 -12.52 1.54 5.54
C ILE A 89 -11.62 2.50 6.31
N SER A 90 -11.56 2.29 7.62
CA SER A 90 -10.52 2.87 8.48
C SER A 90 -9.79 1.74 9.19
N THR A 91 -8.54 1.49 8.79
CA THR A 91 -7.72 0.46 9.42
C THR A 91 -6.81 1.03 10.51
N GLN A 92 -6.84 0.35 11.66
CA GLN A 92 -5.88 0.49 12.76
C GLN A 92 -4.99 -0.76 12.87
N GLY A 93 -5.16 -1.71 11.95
CA GLY A 93 -4.43 -2.97 11.89
C GLY A 93 -3.55 -3.06 10.65
N VAL A 94 -2.74 -4.11 10.60
CA VAL A 94 -1.83 -4.39 9.49
C VAL A 94 -2.58 -5.14 8.40
N ILE A 95 -2.53 -4.63 7.17
CA ILE A 95 -3.07 -5.30 6.00
C ILE A 95 -1.89 -5.70 5.11
N ARG A 96 -1.75 -7.00 4.82
CA ARG A 96 -0.76 -7.58 3.92
C ARG A 96 -1.49 -8.35 2.83
N ILE A 97 -1.37 -7.86 1.60
CA ILE A 97 -2.04 -8.45 0.45
C ILE A 97 -1.02 -8.71 -0.64
N LYS A 98 -1.05 -9.89 -1.26
CA LYS A 98 -0.20 -10.17 -2.43
C LYS A 98 -0.83 -9.72 -3.75
N GLY A 99 -2.15 -9.65 -3.83
CA GLY A 99 -2.87 -9.07 -4.96
C GLY A 99 -2.96 -7.54 -4.90
N ASN A 100 -4.04 -7.00 -5.44
CA ASN A 100 -4.39 -5.58 -5.39
C ASN A 100 -5.39 -5.30 -4.27
N LEU A 101 -5.38 -4.07 -3.77
CA LEU A 101 -6.43 -3.57 -2.88
C LEU A 101 -7.28 -2.53 -3.63
N LYS A 102 -8.56 -2.80 -3.79
CA LYS A 102 -9.55 -1.85 -4.28
C LYS A 102 -10.50 -1.47 -3.16
N VAL A 103 -10.74 -0.18 -2.98
CA VAL A 103 -11.72 0.37 -2.06
C VAL A 103 -12.64 1.28 -2.88
N ASP A 104 -13.93 1.02 -2.90
CA ASP A 104 -14.88 1.85 -3.68
C ASP A 104 -15.08 3.24 -3.06
N GLY A 105 -14.89 3.36 -1.75
CA GLY A 105 -14.98 4.61 -1.01
C GLY A 105 -13.63 5.13 -0.52
N LYS A 106 -13.64 5.68 0.70
CA LYS A 106 -12.47 6.23 1.38
C LYS A 106 -11.66 5.16 2.10
N LEU A 107 -10.35 5.18 1.89
CA LEU A 107 -9.37 4.40 2.66
C LEU A 107 -8.65 5.30 3.67
N THR A 108 -8.84 5.02 4.96
CA THR A 108 -8.13 5.68 6.06
C THR A 108 -7.12 4.71 6.67
N VAL A 109 -5.84 5.08 6.68
CA VAL A 109 -4.73 4.26 7.16
C VAL A 109 -4.03 4.98 8.32
N ASN A 110 -4.12 4.41 9.51
CA ASN A 110 -3.47 4.94 10.72
C ASN A 110 -2.41 3.97 11.29
N LYS A 111 -2.06 2.92 10.52
CA LYS A 111 -1.01 1.93 10.78
C LYS A 111 -0.36 1.49 9.46
N HIS A 112 0.39 0.39 9.45
CA HIS A 112 1.07 -0.12 8.27
C HIS A 112 0.09 -0.85 7.33
N LEU A 113 0.08 -0.49 6.06
CA LEU A 113 -0.54 -1.21 4.96
C LEU A 113 0.57 -1.57 3.96
N ASP A 114 0.65 -2.82 3.56
CA ASP A 114 1.65 -3.26 2.59
C ASP A 114 0.98 -4.18 1.58
N VAL A 115 1.15 -3.87 0.30
CA VAL A 115 0.58 -4.63 -0.81
C VAL A 115 1.72 -5.06 -1.71
N CYS A 116 2.10 -6.33 -1.60
CA CYS A 116 3.27 -6.91 -2.24
C CYS A 116 2.90 -7.62 -3.55
N SER A 117 3.05 -6.94 -4.70
CA SER A 117 3.00 -7.61 -6.01
C SER A 117 3.81 -6.87 -7.07
N ALA A 118 4.22 -7.58 -8.13
CA ALA A 118 4.90 -6.98 -9.28
C ALA A 118 4.05 -5.88 -10.00
N LYS A 119 2.76 -5.77 -9.65
CA LYS A 119 1.81 -4.74 -10.09
C LYS A 119 0.89 -4.27 -8.95
N GLY A 120 1.33 -4.41 -7.69
CA GLY A 120 0.47 -4.21 -6.52
C GLY A 120 -0.02 -2.77 -6.44
N CYS A 121 -1.32 -2.58 -6.66
CA CYS A 121 -1.96 -1.27 -6.61
C CYS A 121 -2.93 -1.16 -5.42
N VAL A 122 -2.88 -0.02 -4.74
CA VAL A 122 -3.94 0.46 -3.85
C VAL A 122 -4.78 1.48 -4.61
N ASN A 123 -6.04 1.14 -4.87
CA ASN A 123 -7.00 2.02 -5.54
C ASN A 123 -8.11 2.41 -4.58
N ALA A 124 -8.38 3.70 -4.43
CA ALA A 124 -9.53 4.21 -3.68
C ALA A 124 -10.04 5.52 -4.29
N ASP A 125 -11.24 5.97 -3.93
CA ASP A 125 -11.68 7.33 -4.30
C ASP A 125 -10.87 8.39 -3.53
N GLU A 126 -10.82 8.22 -2.21
CA GLU A 126 -10.02 9.06 -1.30
C GLU A 126 -9.09 8.20 -0.45
N ILE A 127 -7.86 8.68 -0.23
CA ILE A 127 -6.90 8.05 0.70
C ILE A 127 -6.47 9.07 1.74
N TYR A 128 -6.62 8.70 3.02
CA TYR A 128 -6.10 9.45 4.16
C TYR A 128 -5.07 8.60 4.92
N ILE A 129 -3.87 9.13 5.11
CA ILE A 129 -2.77 8.43 5.80
C ILE A 129 -2.25 9.33 6.91
N SER A 130 -2.16 8.82 8.14
CA SER A 130 -1.65 9.61 9.27
C SER A 130 -0.97 8.76 10.34
N GLY A 131 -0.21 9.41 11.22
CA GLY A 131 0.33 8.80 12.44
C GLY A 131 1.38 7.73 12.17
N GLU A 132 2.43 8.06 11.42
CA GLU A 132 3.52 7.14 11.01
C GLU A 132 3.04 5.93 10.19
N ALA A 133 1.80 5.96 9.70
CA ALA A 133 1.26 4.96 8.80
C ALA A 133 2.03 4.92 7.47
N SER A 134 2.13 3.72 6.90
CA SER A 134 2.82 3.50 5.63
C SER A 134 1.96 2.73 4.64
N ILE A 135 2.07 3.06 3.35
CA ILE A 135 1.59 2.25 2.23
C ILE A 135 2.80 1.89 1.36
N TYR A 136 3.08 0.61 1.19
CA TYR A 136 4.11 0.12 0.26
C TYR A 136 3.44 -0.53 -0.95
N ALA A 137 3.13 0.29 -1.96
CA ALA A 137 2.43 -0.10 -3.18
C ALA A 137 2.46 1.04 -4.20
N GLN A 138 2.10 0.75 -5.46
CA GLN A 138 1.61 1.81 -6.34
C GLN A 138 0.25 2.30 -5.83
N VAL A 139 0.04 3.61 -5.76
CA VAL A 139 -1.18 4.21 -5.21
C VAL A 139 -1.89 5.02 -6.27
N LYS A 140 -3.20 4.79 -6.41
CA LYS A 140 -4.06 5.57 -7.29
C LYS A 140 -5.33 6.00 -6.57
N ALA A 141 -5.62 7.31 -6.57
CA ALA A 141 -6.86 7.83 -6.00
C ALA A 141 -7.31 9.11 -6.67
N ASN A 142 -8.51 9.60 -6.39
CA ASN A 142 -8.89 10.95 -6.79
C ASN A 142 -8.24 11.98 -5.86
N SER A 143 -8.23 11.74 -4.55
CA SER A 143 -7.61 12.63 -3.56
C SER A 143 -6.76 11.85 -2.54
N ILE A 144 -5.55 12.33 -2.28
CA ILE A 144 -4.63 11.78 -1.28
C ILE A 144 -4.29 12.86 -0.27
N ILE A 145 -4.50 12.57 1.01
CA ILE A 145 -4.16 13.45 2.13
C ILE A 145 -3.26 12.67 3.09
N MET A 146 -2.08 13.21 3.36
CA MET A 146 -1.09 12.58 4.24
C MET A 146 -0.66 13.55 5.33
N SER A 147 -0.62 13.08 6.58
CA SER A 147 -0.12 13.85 7.71
C SER A 147 0.77 13.05 8.67
N ASP A 148 1.43 13.74 9.59
CA ASP A 148 2.01 13.15 10.81
C ASP A 148 2.96 11.97 10.52
N HIS A 149 3.99 12.23 9.71
CA HIS A 149 5.04 11.27 9.32
C HIS A 149 4.56 10.07 8.51
N ALA A 150 3.37 10.17 7.90
CA ALA A 150 2.88 9.18 6.94
C ALA A 150 3.84 8.98 5.76
N LEU A 151 3.89 7.74 5.26
CA LEU A 151 4.74 7.30 4.17
C LEU A 151 3.93 6.65 3.04
N ILE A 152 4.24 6.98 1.79
CA ILE A 152 3.98 6.09 0.65
C ILE A 152 5.34 5.68 0.06
N GLY A 153 5.58 4.38 -0.05
CA GLY A 153 6.70 3.79 -0.79
C GLY A 153 6.19 3.13 -2.08
N GLY A 154 6.21 3.88 -3.17
CA GLY A 154 5.74 3.48 -4.49
C GLY A 154 5.21 4.66 -5.30
N ASP A 155 5.03 4.44 -6.60
CA ASP A 155 4.51 5.48 -7.49
C ASP A 155 3.09 5.88 -7.09
N THR A 156 2.79 7.18 -7.16
CA THR A 156 1.55 7.75 -6.66
C THR A 156 0.88 8.59 -7.75
N VAL A 157 -0.37 8.28 -8.09
CA VAL A 157 -1.16 9.00 -9.08
C VAL A 157 -2.46 9.51 -8.46
N ALA A 158 -2.73 10.81 -8.52
CA ALA A 158 -4.02 11.34 -8.07
C ALA A 158 -4.47 12.61 -8.80
N ASN A 159 -5.71 13.07 -8.60
CA ASN A 159 -6.07 14.42 -9.05
C ASN A 159 -5.52 15.49 -8.08
N SER A 160 -5.57 15.23 -6.77
CA SER A 160 -5.04 16.14 -5.75
C SER A 160 -4.26 15.39 -4.68
N ILE A 161 -3.08 15.92 -4.32
CA ILE A 161 -2.23 15.40 -3.26
C ILE A 161 -1.97 16.52 -2.25
N ARG A 162 -2.20 16.25 -0.96
CA ARG A 162 -1.94 17.20 0.14
C ARG A 162 -1.09 16.54 1.21
N LEU A 163 0.13 17.04 1.39
CA LEU A 163 1.11 16.50 2.33
C LEU A 163 1.36 17.48 3.47
N ARG A 164 1.36 16.98 4.71
CA ARG A 164 1.71 17.75 5.92
C ARG A 164 2.64 16.94 6.81
N SER A 165 3.93 17.27 6.82
CA SER A 165 4.93 16.45 7.51
C SER A 165 4.90 14.98 7.09
N ALA A 166 4.75 14.71 5.78
CA ALA A 166 4.65 13.36 5.21
C ALA A 166 5.75 13.11 4.17
N LEU A 167 5.91 11.85 3.74
CA LEU A 167 6.92 11.43 2.77
C LEU A 167 6.32 10.54 1.67
N ILE A 168 6.61 10.87 0.41
CA ILE A 168 6.42 9.96 -0.72
C ILE A 168 7.80 9.57 -1.26
N PHE A 169 8.01 8.26 -1.43
CA PHE A 169 9.17 7.68 -2.09
C PHE A 169 8.71 6.91 -3.33
N GLY A 170 8.79 7.56 -4.49
CA GLY A 170 8.24 7.08 -5.75
C GLY A 170 7.90 8.24 -6.68
N ASN A 171 7.67 7.95 -7.96
CA ASN A 171 7.24 8.98 -8.90
C ASN A 171 5.83 9.44 -8.54
N THR A 172 5.55 10.73 -8.67
CA THR A 172 4.29 11.33 -8.24
C THR A 172 3.66 12.12 -9.39
N GLU A 173 2.46 11.71 -9.81
CA GLU A 173 1.68 12.37 -10.85
C GLU A 173 0.38 12.92 -10.25
N ALA A 174 0.11 14.22 -10.38
CA ALA A 174 -1.19 14.77 -10.03
C ALA A 174 -1.50 16.13 -10.64
N LYS A 175 -2.76 16.48 -10.81
CA LYS A 175 -3.10 17.85 -11.26
C LYS A 175 -2.64 18.93 -10.28
N VAL A 176 -2.85 18.70 -8.98
CA VAL A 176 -2.46 19.66 -7.94
C VAL A 176 -1.77 18.97 -6.78
N ILE A 177 -0.57 19.44 -6.44
CA ILE A 177 0.22 18.94 -5.31
C ILE A 177 0.47 20.09 -4.32
N ASN A 178 0.09 19.89 -3.05
CA ASN A 178 0.45 20.78 -1.95
C ASN A 178 1.42 20.06 -1.00
N VAL A 179 2.66 20.54 -0.97
CA VAL A 179 3.75 20.00 -0.15
C VAL A 179 4.00 20.94 1.03
N LYS A 180 3.47 20.63 2.22
CA LYS A 180 3.69 21.46 3.42
C LYS A 180 4.61 20.74 4.40
N GLY A 181 5.83 21.25 4.58
CA GLY A 181 6.84 20.64 5.47
C GLY A 181 7.07 19.16 5.20
N SER A 182 6.89 18.72 3.95
CA SER A 182 6.84 17.33 3.52
C SER A 182 7.92 17.04 2.49
N GLN A 183 8.15 15.75 2.21
CA GLN A 183 9.14 15.31 1.24
C GLN A 183 8.51 14.48 0.12
N ILE A 184 8.95 14.71 -1.12
CA ILE A 184 8.71 13.81 -2.25
C ILE A 184 10.07 13.42 -2.80
N ARG A 185 10.30 12.12 -3.02
CA ARG A 185 11.54 11.59 -3.60
C ARG A 185 11.21 10.77 -4.83
N GLY A 186 11.46 11.32 -6.01
CA GLY A 186 11.08 10.75 -7.30
C GLY A 186 10.80 11.85 -8.32
N PHE A 187 10.52 11.44 -9.56
CA PHE A 187 10.03 12.36 -10.58
C PHE A 187 8.64 12.87 -10.19
N VAL A 188 8.38 14.16 -10.34
CA VAL A 188 7.09 14.78 -10.05
C VAL A 188 6.50 15.37 -11.33
N ASP A 189 5.26 15.01 -11.64
CA ASP A 189 4.53 15.52 -12.79
C ASP A 189 3.20 16.13 -12.33
N ALA A 190 3.03 17.43 -12.48
CA ALA A 190 1.81 18.09 -12.01
C ALA A 190 1.50 19.44 -12.64
N ASP A 191 0.23 19.73 -12.94
CA ASP A 191 -0.19 21.05 -13.45
C ASP A 191 0.22 22.17 -12.47
N GLU A 192 -0.11 22.03 -11.19
CA GLU A 192 0.19 23.03 -10.16
C GLU A 192 0.82 22.42 -8.90
N ILE A 193 1.93 23.01 -8.47
CA ILE A 193 2.64 22.62 -7.25
C ILE A 193 2.75 23.83 -6.30
N ILE A 194 2.31 23.65 -5.06
CA ILE A 194 2.56 24.59 -3.96
C ILE A 194 3.49 23.91 -2.96
N ASN A 195 4.73 24.36 -2.91
CA ASN A 195 5.76 23.82 -2.01
C ASN A 195 6.01 24.80 -0.84
N ASP A 196 5.34 24.55 0.29
CA ASP A 196 5.35 25.33 1.52
C ASP A 196 6.32 24.73 2.55
N GLY A 197 7.60 25.11 2.47
CA GLY A 197 8.65 24.59 3.35
C GLY A 197 8.93 23.09 3.18
N GLY A 198 8.49 22.49 2.07
CA GLY A 198 8.78 21.10 1.72
C GLY A 198 10.03 20.94 0.88
N LEU A 199 10.35 19.68 0.55
CA LEU A 199 11.52 19.32 -0.20
C LEU A 199 11.19 18.24 -1.23
N ILE A 200 11.35 18.59 -2.50
CA ILE A 200 11.18 17.66 -3.62
C ILE A 200 12.58 17.26 -4.09
N TYR A 201 12.93 15.99 -3.94
CA TYR A 201 14.16 15.39 -4.46
C TYR A 201 13.86 14.66 -5.76
N GLY A 202 14.27 15.23 -6.88
CA GLY A 202 13.99 14.71 -8.21
C GLY A 202 13.52 15.78 -9.16
N ASP A 203 13.49 15.42 -10.44
CA ASP A 203 13.06 16.32 -11.49
C ASP A 203 11.54 16.56 -11.42
N VAL A 204 11.14 17.79 -11.73
CA VAL A 204 9.75 18.26 -11.67
C VAL A 204 9.33 18.70 -13.07
N ASN A 205 8.23 18.16 -13.55
CA ASN A 205 7.50 18.61 -14.71
C ASN A 205 6.21 19.30 -14.26
N THR A 206 5.98 20.54 -14.67
CA THR A 206 4.83 21.30 -14.18
C THR A 206 4.44 22.48 -15.06
N ILE A 207 3.17 22.89 -15.04
CA ILE A 207 2.77 24.17 -15.63
C ILE A 207 3.15 25.32 -14.68
N LYS A 208 3.01 25.11 -13.36
CA LYS A 208 3.21 26.14 -12.35
C LYS A 208 3.70 25.57 -11.03
N ILE A 209 4.78 26.14 -10.49
CA ILE A 209 5.26 25.84 -9.13
C ILE A 209 5.51 27.11 -8.31
N GLU A 210 5.02 27.12 -7.08
CA GLU A 210 5.28 28.16 -6.07
C GLU A 210 6.06 27.56 -4.90
N ASN A 211 7.33 27.96 -4.75
CA ASN A 211 8.13 27.62 -3.58
C ASN A 211 8.05 28.75 -2.55
N ILE A 212 7.45 28.47 -1.39
CA ILE A 212 7.25 29.43 -0.30
C ILE A 212 7.79 28.88 1.02
N ASN A 213 8.06 29.77 1.99
CA ASN A 213 8.55 29.41 3.33
C ASN A 213 9.75 28.44 3.35
N GLY A 214 10.66 28.58 2.38
CA GLY A 214 11.83 27.72 2.26
C GLY A 214 11.59 26.39 1.54
N GLY A 215 10.51 26.27 0.75
CA GLY A 215 10.31 25.14 -0.16
C GLY A 215 11.46 25.01 -1.15
N ILE A 216 11.97 23.79 -1.33
CA ILE A 216 13.11 23.49 -2.20
C ILE A 216 12.73 22.38 -3.19
N VAL A 217 13.18 22.55 -4.43
CA VAL A 217 13.30 21.47 -5.42
C VAL A 217 14.80 21.20 -5.61
N ASP A 218 15.23 19.99 -5.30
CA ASP A 218 16.58 19.49 -5.54
C ASP A 218 16.56 18.56 -6.76
N GLY A 219 16.47 19.19 -7.93
CA GLY A 219 16.30 18.58 -9.24
C GLY A 219 16.05 19.66 -10.31
N TYR A 220 15.89 19.25 -11.56
CA TYR A 220 15.52 20.18 -12.64
C TYR A 220 14.02 20.45 -12.65
N ILE A 221 13.62 21.68 -13.00
CA ILE A 221 12.21 22.04 -13.22
C ILE A 221 12.00 22.26 -14.72
N PHE A 222 11.11 21.46 -15.31
CA PHE A 222 10.62 21.55 -16.67
C PHE A 222 9.24 22.19 -16.64
N TYR A 223 9.06 23.27 -17.40
CA TYR A 223 7.77 23.93 -17.51
C TYR A 223 7.03 23.46 -18.76
N GLU A 224 5.85 22.88 -18.58
CA GLU A 224 4.99 22.44 -19.68
C GLU A 224 4.26 23.62 -20.33
N SER A 225 3.97 23.48 -21.62
CA SER A 225 3.09 24.42 -22.30
C SER A 225 1.64 24.16 -21.86
N PRO A 226 0.84 25.19 -21.50
CA PRO A 226 -0.58 25.01 -21.15
C PRO A 226 -1.42 24.35 -22.26
N ASP A 227 -0.90 24.27 -23.49
CA ASP A 227 -1.57 23.69 -24.65
C ASP A 227 -1.35 22.17 -24.82
N GLU A 228 -0.49 21.52 -24.01
CA GLU A 228 -0.18 20.07 -24.13
C GLU A 228 -1.23 19.15 -23.46
N HIS A 229 -2.15 19.70 -22.65
CA HIS A 229 -3.20 18.96 -21.93
C HIS A 229 -4.63 19.10 -22.51
N LYS A 230 -4.78 19.46 -23.80
CA LYS A 230 -6.08 19.58 -24.49
C LYS A 230 -6.53 18.28 -25.17
#